data_AF-A0A660WA38-F1
#
_entry.id   AF-A0A660WA38-F1
#
_cell.length_a   1.000
_cell.length_b   1.000
_cell.length_c   1.000
_cell.angle_alpha   90.00
_cell.angle_beta   90.00
_cell.angle_gamma   90.00
#
_symmetry.space_group_name_H-M   'P 1'
#
loop_
_entity.id
_entity.type
_entity.pdbx_description
1 polymer ?
#
loop_
_entity_poly.entity_id
_entity_poly.type
_entity_poly.pdbx_seq_one_letter_code
_entity_poly.pdbx_strand_id
1 'polypeptide(L)'
;ARLETITRQLPYALDLISLAMGAGATFTEAVETIVSEEDNGAINVELRALLAEIELGTTRKTALENLARRVPLESMRNLVASVAQAEQLGTALGDVLHDQASLMRMQRSVRAENKAAIAGVRILVPCLLLVMAVILTIFAPAIIRIIQDGLF
;
A
#
# COMPACT_ATOMS: atom_id res chain seq x y z
N ALA A 1 6.13 6.52 -11.86
CA ALA A 1 7.57 6.45 -11.54
C ALA A 1 7.88 7.07 -10.16
N ARG A 2 7.96 8.40 -10.00
CA ARG A 2 8.37 9.03 -8.71
C ARG A 2 7.54 8.61 -7.49
N LEU A 3 6.21 8.70 -7.56
CA LEU A 3 5.31 8.33 -6.45
C LEU A 3 5.39 6.83 -6.10
N GLU A 4 5.67 5.98 -7.08
CA GLU A 4 5.79 4.54 -6.89
C GLU A 4 7.11 4.18 -6.18
N THR A 5 8.20 4.85 -6.53
CA THR A 5 9.47 4.78 -5.80
C THR A 5 9.30 5.22 -4.34
N ILE A 6 8.62 6.35 -4.12
CA ILE A 6 8.32 6.84 -2.76
C ILE A 6 7.47 5.82 -1.99
N THR A 7 6.46 5.21 -2.63
CA THR A 7 5.61 4.20 -2.00
C THR A 7 6.41 2.97 -1.54
N ARG A 8 7.46 2.60 -2.29
CA ARG A 8 8.33 1.46 -1.97
C ARG A 8 9.34 1.78 -0.87
N GLN A 9 9.83 3.01 -0.81
CA GLN A 9 10.83 3.46 0.17
C GLN A 9 10.22 3.89 1.50
N LEU A 10 8.98 4.39 1.50
CA LEU A 10 8.30 4.90 2.68
C LEU A 10 8.25 3.92 3.87
N PRO A 11 7.90 2.62 3.71
CA PRO A 11 7.88 1.69 4.85
C PRO A 11 9.26 1.55 5.51
N TYR A 12 10.32 1.49 4.71
CA TYR A 12 11.68 1.32 5.21
C TYR A 12 12.17 2.57 5.97
N ALA A 13 11.87 3.75 5.45
CA ALA A 13 12.17 5.00 6.16
C ALA A 13 11.44 5.07 7.51
N LEU A 14 10.16 4.68 7.56
CA LEU A 14 9.38 4.68 8.80
C LEU A 14 9.89 3.66 9.83
N ASP A 15 10.32 2.47 9.39
CA ASP A 15 10.95 1.46 10.25
C ASP A 15 12.23 2.01 10.91
N LEU A 16 13.08 2.70 10.14
CA LEU A 16 14.30 3.32 10.66
C LEU A 16 13.98 4.47 11.64
N ILE A 17 13.00 5.33 11.34
CA ILE A 17 12.57 6.40 12.26
C ILE A 17 12.07 5.78 13.57
N SER A 18 11.22 4.76 13.47
CA SER A 18 10.68 4.06 14.65
C SER A 18 11.79 3.40 15.48
N LEU A 19 12.77 2.76 14.83
CA LEU A 19 13.91 2.14 15.51
C LEU A 19 14.78 3.18 16.25
N ALA A 20 15.11 4.29 15.59
CA ALA A 20 15.88 5.37 16.20
C ALA A 20 15.13 5.99 17.39
N MET A 21 13.82 6.19 17.25
CA MET A 21 12.99 6.69 18.34
C MET A 21 12.87 5.69 19.49
N GLY A 22 12.80 4.39 19.21
CA GLY A 22 12.85 3.32 20.22
C GLY A 22 14.18 3.26 20.97
N ALA A 23 15.27 3.73 20.35
CA ALA A 23 16.58 3.87 20.98
C ALA A 23 16.73 5.18 21.79
N GLY A 24 15.69 6.01 21.86
CA GLY A 24 15.66 7.26 22.63
C GLY A 24 15.92 8.53 21.82
N ALA A 25 16.05 8.45 20.50
CA ALA A 25 16.15 9.64 19.66
C ALA A 25 14.80 10.39 19.58
N THR A 26 14.86 11.71 19.45
CA THR A 26 13.70 12.51 19.12
C THR A 26 13.29 12.29 17.66
N PHE A 27 12.05 12.59 17.30
CA PHE A 27 11.55 12.46 15.93
C PHE A 27 12.42 13.22 14.92
N THR A 28 12.86 14.43 15.26
CA THR A 28 13.70 15.26 14.39
C THR A 28 15.08 14.62 14.18
N GLU A 29 15.73 14.15 15.23
CA GLU A 29 17.04 13.46 15.15
C GLU A 29 16.94 12.15 14.35
N ALA A 30 15.85 11.40 14.52
CA ALA A 30 15.61 10.17 13.79
C ALA A 30 15.46 10.42 12.28
N VAL A 31 14.74 11.49 11.90
CA VAL A 31 14.58 11.88 10.49
C VAL A 31 15.89 12.43 9.92
N GLU A 32 16.65 13.22 10.70
CA GLU A 32 17.95 13.76 10.29
C GLU A 32 18.99 12.66 10.02
N THR A 33 19.00 11.61 10.85
CA THR A 33 19.88 10.44 10.66
C THR A 33 19.61 9.75 9.32
N ILE A 34 18.35 9.57 8.94
CA ILE A 34 18.00 8.90 7.67
C ILE A 34 18.27 9.80 6.47
N VAL A 35 18.00 11.08 6.61
CA VAL A 35 18.26 12.08 5.58
C VAL A 35 19.75 12.17 5.24
N SER A 36 20.63 11.97 6.23
CA SER A 36 22.08 12.02 6.07
C SER A 36 22.70 10.71 5.53
N GLU A 37 22.06 9.56 5.72
CA GLU A 37 22.55 8.28 5.19
C GLU A 37 22.39 8.13 3.66
N GLU A 38 21.38 8.74 3.04
CA GLU A 38 21.08 8.52 1.63
C GLU A 38 20.66 9.82 0.89
N ASP A 39 21.58 10.39 0.10
CA ASP A 39 21.44 11.74 -0.46
C ASP A 39 20.38 11.88 -1.58
N ASN A 40 20.06 10.79 -2.30
CA ASN A 40 19.24 10.83 -3.52
C ASN A 40 17.95 9.98 -3.47
N GLY A 41 17.52 9.54 -2.28
CA GLY A 41 16.23 8.86 -2.12
C GLY A 41 15.06 9.81 -2.42
N ALA A 42 14.09 9.37 -3.23
CA ALA A 42 12.93 10.20 -3.58
C ALA A 42 12.09 10.59 -2.33
N ILE A 43 12.14 9.76 -1.28
CA ILE A 43 11.57 10.04 0.04
C ILE A 43 12.44 11.00 0.87
N ASN A 44 13.76 10.94 0.77
CA ASN A 44 14.68 11.76 1.57
C ASN A 44 14.60 13.24 1.20
N VAL A 45 14.34 13.56 -0.07
CA VAL A 45 14.04 14.93 -0.52
C VAL A 45 12.81 15.49 0.21
N GLU A 46 11.77 14.67 0.36
CA GLU A 46 10.52 15.08 1.01
C GLU A 46 10.66 15.15 2.55
N LEU A 47 11.49 14.28 3.13
CA LEU A 47 11.87 14.31 4.55
C LEU A 47 12.75 15.52 4.90
N ARG A 48 13.67 15.93 4.01
CA ARG A 48 14.42 17.20 4.15
C ARG A 48 13.50 18.40 4.18
N ALA A 49 12.53 18.44 3.28
CA ALA A 49 11.53 19.51 3.27
C ALA A 49 10.70 19.52 4.56
N LEU A 50 10.37 18.35 5.11
CA LEU A 50 9.69 18.23 6.40
C LEU A 50 10.57 18.74 7.57
N LEU A 51 11.86 18.39 7.60
CA LEU A 51 12.79 18.89 8.63
C LEU A 51 12.92 20.42 8.56
N ALA A 52 13.12 20.97 7.37
CA ALA A 52 13.22 22.41 7.18
C ALA A 52 11.96 23.15 7.65
N GLU A 53 10.77 22.60 7.42
CA GLU A 53 9.53 23.19 7.93
C GLU A 53 9.47 23.19 9.45
N ILE A 54 9.93 22.11 10.11
CA ILE A 54 9.96 22.02 11.57
C ILE A 54 10.98 23.01 12.14
N GLU A 55 12.15 23.16 11.52
CA GLU A 55 13.17 24.14 11.90
C GLU A 55 12.69 25.59 11.74
N LEU A 56 11.85 25.86 10.74
CA LEU A 56 11.20 27.16 10.53
C LEU A 56 10.06 27.45 11.54
N GLY A 57 9.84 26.56 12.52
CA GLY A 57 8.89 26.74 13.60
C GLY A 57 7.47 26.27 13.30
N THR A 58 7.25 25.51 12.21
CA THR A 58 5.95 24.86 12.01
C THR A 58 5.77 23.69 12.97
N THR A 59 4.53 23.45 13.40
CA THR A 59 4.25 22.29 14.25
C THR A 59 4.48 20.99 13.47
N ARG A 60 4.97 19.95 14.15
CA ARG A 60 5.21 18.63 13.55
C ARG A 60 3.97 18.10 12.81
N LYS A 61 2.79 18.27 13.39
CA LYS A 61 1.50 17.93 12.76
C LYS A 61 1.32 18.65 11.42
N THR A 62 1.52 19.97 11.38
CA THR A 62 1.36 20.77 10.15
C THR A 62 2.41 20.39 9.11
N ALA A 63 3.66 20.14 9.50
CA ALA A 63 4.72 19.70 8.59
C ALA A 63 4.41 18.32 7.96
N LEU A 64 3.86 17.40 8.75
CA LEU A 64 3.39 16.10 8.27
C LEU A 64 2.17 16.23 7.33
N GLU A 65 1.22 17.12 7.63
CA GLU A 65 0.10 17.45 6.74
C GLU A 65 0.58 18.05 5.41
N ASN A 66 1.62 18.89 5.44
CA ASN A 66 2.25 19.45 4.24
C ASN A 66 2.95 18.36 3.40
N LEU A 67 3.65 17.44 4.07
CA LEU A 67 4.23 16.26 3.42
C LEU A 67 3.16 15.40 2.74
N ALA A 68 2.02 15.15 3.40
CA ALA A 68 0.90 14.42 2.81
C ALA A 68 0.23 15.14 1.64
N ARG A 69 0.32 16.48 1.59
CA ARG A 69 -0.12 17.27 0.42
C ARG A 69 0.85 17.14 -0.76
N ARG A 70 2.16 17.11 -0.51
CA ARG A 70 3.19 16.92 -1.56
C ARG A 70 3.22 15.49 -2.09
N VAL A 71 2.97 14.51 -1.22
CA VAL A 71 2.96 13.08 -1.52
C VAL A 71 1.54 12.54 -1.28
N PRO A 72 0.63 12.61 -2.28
CA PRO A 72 -0.77 12.22 -2.14
C PRO A 72 -0.92 10.68 -2.16
N LEU A 73 -0.31 10.01 -1.19
CA LEU A 73 -0.41 8.57 -0.97
C LEU A 73 -1.36 8.31 0.20
N GLU A 74 -2.23 7.31 0.05
CA GLU A 74 -3.15 6.87 1.10
C GLU A 74 -2.40 6.51 2.39
N SER A 75 -1.26 5.82 2.27
CA SER A 75 -0.38 5.46 3.39
C SER A 75 0.18 6.68 4.12
N MET A 76 0.45 7.78 3.42
CA MET A 76 0.95 9.02 4.02
C MET A 76 -0.17 9.71 4.82
N ARG A 77 -1.39 9.78 4.27
CA ARG A 77 -2.55 10.34 4.98
C ARG A 77 -2.85 9.57 6.27
N ASN A 78 -2.75 8.25 6.22
CA ASN A 78 -2.93 7.39 7.39
C ASN A 78 -1.83 7.63 8.43
N LEU A 79 -0.56 7.76 8.02
CA LEU A 79 0.54 8.12 8.92
C LEU A 79 0.26 9.43 9.67
N VAL A 80 -0.12 10.50 8.95
CA VAL A 80 -0.42 11.81 9.58
C VAL A 80 -1.55 11.68 10.60
N ALA A 81 -2.60 10.93 10.28
CA ALA A 81 -3.70 10.70 11.21
C ALA A 81 -3.27 9.94 12.46
N SER A 82 -2.47 8.88 12.32
CA SER A 82 -1.92 8.11 13.43
C SER A 82 -1.00 8.95 14.31
N VAL A 83 -0.11 9.76 13.72
CA VAL A 83 0.78 10.68 14.46
C VAL A 83 -0.01 11.76 15.21
N ALA A 84 -1.02 12.36 14.57
CA ALA A 84 -1.87 13.37 15.20
C ALA A 84 -2.67 12.77 16.38
N GLN A 85 -3.11 11.52 16.26
CA GLN A 85 -3.78 10.78 17.33
C GLN A 85 -2.81 10.44 18.47
N ALA A 86 -1.56 10.08 18.16
CA ALA A 86 -0.53 9.82 19.16
C ALA A 86 -0.21 11.06 20.02
N GLU A 87 -0.10 12.22 19.38
CA GLU A 87 0.13 13.50 20.07
C GLU A 87 -1.02 13.88 21.01
N GLN A 88 -2.27 13.60 20.61
CA GLN A 88 -3.45 13.89 21.44
C GLN A 88 -3.58 12.96 22.65
N LEU A 89 -3.14 11.70 22.52
CA LEU A 89 -3.23 10.68 23.55
C LEU A 89 -1.99 10.61 24.45
N GLY A 90 -0.92 11.33 24.10
CA GLY A 90 0.36 11.28 24.82
C GLY A 90 1.07 9.93 24.69
N THR A 91 0.73 9.13 23.68
CA THR A 91 1.37 7.83 23.45
C THR A 91 2.73 8.00 22.80
N ALA A 92 3.65 7.07 23.07
CA ALA A 92 4.98 7.10 22.52
C ALA A 92 4.90 7.02 20.98
N LEU A 93 5.33 8.09 20.32
CA LEU A 93 5.24 8.22 18.87
C LEU A 93 6.02 7.11 18.13
N GLY A 94 7.06 6.55 18.75
CA GLY A 94 7.81 5.41 18.23
C GLY A 94 6.95 4.15 18.04
N ASP A 95 6.04 3.87 18.98
CA ASP A 95 5.14 2.71 18.91
C ASP A 95 4.12 2.87 17.78
N VAL A 96 3.59 4.09 17.61
CA VAL A 96 2.62 4.38 16.56
C VAL A 96 3.26 4.27 15.16
N LEU A 97 4.51 4.70 15.01
CA LEU A 97 5.25 4.52 13.77
C LEU A 97 5.58 3.03 13.51
N HIS A 98 5.90 2.26 14.55
CA HIS A 98 6.13 0.82 14.45
C HIS A 98 4.88 0.07 13.96
N ASP A 99 3.74 0.34 14.59
CA ASP A 99 2.45 -0.27 14.26
C ASP A 99 2.03 0.08 12.84
N GLN A 100 2.22 1.34 12.44
CA GLN A 100 1.91 1.78 11.08
C GLN A 100 2.81 1.09 10.04
N ALA A 101 4.10 0.92 10.32
CA ALA A 101 5.01 0.19 9.44
C ALA A 101 4.63 -1.29 9.31
N SER A 102 4.22 -1.92 10.42
CA SER A 102 3.71 -3.30 10.43
C SER A 102 2.44 -3.45 9.59
N LEU A 103 1.48 -2.53 9.74
CA LEU A 103 0.26 -2.48 8.94
C LEU A 103 0.56 -2.31 7.44
N MET A 104 1.54 -1.48 7.08
CA MET A 104 1.94 -1.28 5.68
C MET A 104 2.56 -2.54 5.07
N ARG A 105 3.38 -3.30 5.82
CA ARG A 105 3.90 -4.61 5.38
C ARG A 105 2.78 -5.63 5.18
N MET A 106 1.83 -5.69 6.11
CA MET A 106 0.66 -6.58 6.02
C MET A 106 -0.21 -6.25 4.82
N GLN A 107 -0.54 -4.97 4.59
CA GLN A 107 -1.31 -4.55 3.42
C GLN A 107 -0.60 -4.86 2.09
N ARG A 108 0.74 -4.82 2.06
CA ARG A 108 1.52 -5.23 0.88
C ARG A 108 1.36 -6.73 0.59
N SER A 109 1.31 -7.56 1.63
CA SER A 109 1.01 -9.00 1.52
C SER A 109 -0.42 -9.24 1.01
N VAL A 110 -1.40 -8.55 1.59
CA VAL A 110 -2.82 -8.65 1.19
C VAL A 110 -3.05 -8.17 -0.24
N ARG A 111 -2.33 -7.14 -0.71
CA ARG A 111 -2.38 -6.73 -2.13
C ARG A 111 -1.77 -7.78 -3.07
N ALA A 112 -0.80 -8.57 -2.62
CA ALA A 112 -0.27 -9.69 -3.39
C ALA A 112 -1.29 -10.84 -3.47
N GLU A 113 -1.95 -11.17 -2.36
CA GLU A 113 -3.05 -12.15 -2.33
C GLU A 113 -4.24 -11.73 -3.19
N ASN A 114 -4.65 -10.46 -3.14
CA ASN A 114 -5.76 -9.98 -3.97
C ASN A 114 -5.44 -10.08 -5.47
N LYS A 115 -4.18 -9.88 -5.89
CA LYS A 115 -3.76 -10.13 -7.28
C LYS A 115 -3.85 -11.62 -7.65
N ALA A 116 -3.56 -12.52 -6.72
CA ALA A 116 -3.71 -13.96 -6.92
C ALA A 116 -5.20 -14.39 -6.96
N ALA A 117 -6.05 -13.78 -6.14
CA ALA A 117 -7.49 -14.04 -6.11
C ALA A 117 -8.19 -13.61 -7.42
N ILE A 118 -7.79 -12.48 -8.00
CA ILE A 118 -8.30 -12.03 -9.32
C ILE A 118 -7.86 -12.99 -10.44
N ALA A 119 -6.70 -13.66 -10.32
CA ALA A 119 -6.28 -14.68 -11.28
C ALA A 119 -7.20 -15.91 -11.26
N GLY A 120 -7.71 -16.32 -10.09
CA GLY A 120 -8.68 -17.41 -9.96
C GLY A 120 -9.99 -17.16 -10.71
N VAL A 121 -10.53 -15.93 -10.67
CA VAL A 121 -11.76 -15.56 -11.38
C VAL A 121 -11.56 -15.54 -12.90
N ARG A 122 -10.35 -15.20 -13.38
CA ARG A 122 -10.05 -15.23 -14.83
C ARG A 122 -9.96 -16.65 -15.40
N ILE A 123 -9.71 -17.68 -14.59
CA ILE A 123 -9.69 -19.09 -15.04
C ILE A 123 -11.12 -19.66 -15.15
N LEU A 124 -12.09 -19.13 -14.40
CA LEU A 124 -13.49 -19.55 -14.48
C LEU A 124 -14.13 -19.25 -15.83
N VAL A 125 -13.78 -18.13 -16.47
CA VAL A 125 -14.31 -17.73 -17.79
C VAL A 125 -14.01 -18.74 -18.90
N PRO A 126 -12.74 -19.14 -19.17
CA PRO A 126 -12.43 -20.15 -20.16
C PRO A 126 -12.97 -21.53 -19.78
N CYS A 127 -13.02 -21.87 -18.48
CA CYS A 127 -13.57 -23.14 -18.02
C CYS A 127 -15.08 -23.26 -18.33
N LEU A 128 -15.85 -22.19 -18.12
CA LEU A 128 -17.28 -22.13 -18.45
C LEU A 128 -17.53 -22.29 -19.96
N LEU A 129 -16.74 -21.63 -20.80
CA LEU A 129 -16.82 -21.77 -22.25
C LEU A 129 -16.53 -23.20 -22.72
N LEU A 130 -15.57 -23.88 -22.08
CA LEU A 130 -15.20 -25.26 -22.39
C LEU A 130 -16.34 -26.23 -22.04
N VAL A 131 -16.96 -26.08 -20.86
CA VAL A 131 -18.11 -26.90 -20.45
C VAL A 131 -19.30 -26.70 -21.40
N MET A 132 -19.61 -25.47 -21.78
CA MET A 132 -20.67 -25.18 -22.75
C MET A 132 -20.39 -25.79 -24.13
N ALA A 133 -19.14 -25.72 -24.61
CA ALA A 133 -18.74 -26.33 -25.88
C ALA A 133 -18.86 -27.87 -25.86
N VAL A 134 -18.50 -28.51 -24.74
CA VAL A 134 -18.63 -29.97 -24.56
C VAL A 134 -20.09 -30.39 -24.54
N ILE A 135 -20.94 -29.69 -23.77
CA ILE A 135 -22.39 -29.96 -23.74
C ILE A 135 -22.98 -29.81 -25.14
N LEU A 136 -22.65 -28.73 -25.85
CA LEU A 136 -23.19 -28.50 -27.20
C LEU A 136 -22.74 -29.59 -28.18
N THR A 137 -21.50 -30.07 -28.08
CA THR A 137 -20.98 -31.15 -28.94
C THR A 137 -21.67 -32.49 -28.66
N ILE A 138 -21.97 -32.79 -27.38
CA ILE A 138 -22.63 -34.05 -26.98
C ILE A 138 -24.13 -34.02 -27.31
N PHE A 139 -24.80 -32.89 -27.07
CA PHE A 139 -26.25 -32.75 -27.27
C PHE A 139 -26.65 -32.39 -28.71
N ALA A 140 -25.78 -31.75 -29.49
CA ALA A 140 -26.03 -31.43 -30.89
C ALA A 140 -26.51 -32.64 -31.73
N PRO A 141 -25.84 -33.81 -31.73
CA PRO A 141 -26.31 -34.96 -32.51
C PRO A 141 -27.63 -35.52 -32.00
N ALA A 142 -27.91 -35.42 -30.70
CA ALA A 142 -29.18 -35.87 -30.13
C ALA A 142 -30.36 -34.98 -30.57
N ILE A 143 -30.17 -33.66 -30.59
CA ILE A 143 -31.18 -32.70 -31.05
C ILE A 143 -31.42 -32.85 -32.56
N ILE A 144 -30.35 -32.99 -33.36
CA ILE A 144 -30.47 -33.19 -34.82
C ILE A 144 -31.23 -34.49 -35.12
N ARG A 145 -30.97 -35.57 -34.39
CA ARG A 145 -31.70 -36.84 -34.53
C ARG A 145 -33.18 -36.69 -34.18
N ILE A 146 -33.51 -36.03 -33.06
CA ILE A 146 -34.92 -35.81 -32.67
C ILE A 146 -35.67 -34.97 -33.71
N ILE A 147 -35.03 -33.95 -34.30
CA ILE A 147 -35.65 -33.14 -35.35
C ILE A 147 -35.82 -33.96 -36.63
N GLN A 148 -34.85 -34.79 -37.02
CA GLN A 148 -34.97 -35.64 -38.20
C GLN A 148 -36.00 -36.75 -38.01
N ASP A 149 -36.04 -37.39 -36.85
CA ASP A 149 -36.97 -38.48 -36.54
C ASP A 149 -38.40 -37.98 -36.24
N GLY A 150 -38.56 -36.72 -35.81
CA GLY A 150 -39.86 -36.08 -35.56
C GLY A 150 -40.47 -35.36 -36.77
N LEU A 151 -39.75 -35.25 -37.90
CA LEU A 151 -40.25 -34.63 -39.14
C LEU A 151 -40.76 -35.65 -40.18
N PHE A 152 -40.87 -36.93 -39.83
CA PHE A 152 -41.48 -37.98 -40.64
C PHE A 152 -42.60 -38.69 -39.89
#